data_AF-A0A6J8F180-F1
#
_entry.id   AF-A0A6J8F180-F1
#
_cell.length_a   1.000
_cell.length_b   1.000
_cell.length_c   1.000
_cell.angle_alpha   90.00
_cell.angle_beta   90.00
_cell.angle_gamma   90.00
#
_symmetry.space_group_name_H-M   'P 1'
#
loop_
_entity.id
_entity.type
_entity.pdbx_description
1 polymer ?
#
loop_
_entity_poly.entity_id
_entity_poly.type
_entity_poly.pdbx_seq_one_letter_code
_entity_poly.pdbx_strand_id
1 'polypeptide(L)'
;MKILVIKEKASCVKRTRIRIVSAVRCSIRRRSSEINKTLAIKNLEHDIRNTTSHIYGDHTRCNEDFCKVKQTSDKNHSNEAQTDEIDNDDDDDNGDDDIFLQQSEMWTQGISLQAQEQSRGSYMLCNSDLQSGMRRDLAFLLNNVARKARSLIGNFTTNLAECWMHMRTKFDGGKMLNHCNRGSWHTRCYATALRFNKGPTWSPNVWEQATKSTPGVYFEKLYEQRKQCINNNNTTKDKCSIKQNRWKRKMSSIKESNTKKAKQHYGKESLQVETDITLEELEKLKVNYLNKT
;
A
#
# COMPACT_ATOMS: atom_id res chain seq x y z
N MET A 1 6.18 -26.83 -22.61
CA MET A 1 7.29 -25.91 -22.23
C MET A 1 7.00 -24.42 -22.43
N LYS A 2 6.46 -23.94 -23.57
CA LYS A 2 6.25 -22.49 -23.83
C LYS A 2 5.37 -21.76 -22.78
N ILE A 3 4.38 -22.43 -22.17
CA ILE A 3 3.47 -21.83 -21.19
C ILE A 3 4.15 -21.56 -19.82
N LEU A 4 5.06 -22.43 -19.38
CA LEU A 4 5.77 -22.27 -18.11
C LEU A 4 6.75 -21.10 -18.17
N VAL A 5 7.49 -20.97 -19.27
CA VAL A 5 8.40 -19.84 -19.53
C VAL A 5 7.68 -18.49 -19.53
N ILE A 6 6.43 -18.43 -20.02
CA ILE A 6 5.63 -17.19 -20.01
C ILE A 6 5.16 -16.85 -18.58
N LYS A 7 4.77 -17.85 -17.79
CA LYS A 7 4.35 -17.64 -16.39
C LYS A 7 5.51 -17.13 -15.52
N GLU A 8 6.71 -17.68 -15.69
CA GLU A 8 7.92 -17.24 -14.97
C GLU A 8 8.32 -15.81 -15.34
N LYS A 9 8.29 -15.47 -16.64
CA LYS A 9 8.52 -14.09 -17.13
C LYS A 9 7.53 -13.09 -16.53
N ALA A 10 6.24 -13.43 -16.48
CA ALA A 10 5.21 -12.56 -15.89
C ALA A 10 5.38 -12.39 -14.36
N SER A 11 5.85 -13.42 -13.67
CA SER A 11 6.15 -13.37 -12.22
C SER A 11 7.32 -12.44 -11.91
N CYS A 12 8.41 -12.54 -12.69
CA CYS A 12 9.58 -11.67 -12.57
C CYS A 12 9.25 -10.17 -12.77
N VAL A 13 8.39 -9.87 -13.75
CA VAL A 13 7.94 -8.49 -14.02
C VAL A 13 7.10 -7.94 -12.86
N LYS A 14 6.20 -8.75 -12.29
CA LYS A 14 5.39 -8.34 -11.11
C LYS A 14 6.28 -8.02 -9.90
N ARG A 15 7.26 -8.89 -9.60
CA ARG A 15 8.18 -8.70 -8.46
C ARG A 15 9.05 -7.45 -8.64
N THR A 16 9.60 -7.23 -9.84
CA THR A 16 10.39 -6.03 -10.16
C THR A 16 9.55 -4.75 -10.04
N ARG A 17 8.33 -4.75 -10.55
CA ARG A 17 7.41 -3.61 -10.41
C ARG A 17 7.13 -3.25 -8.96
N ILE A 18 6.86 -4.24 -8.11
CA ILE A 18 6.61 -4.02 -6.68
C ILE A 18 7.84 -3.40 -6.01
N ARG A 19 9.05 -3.89 -6.32
CA ARG A 19 10.31 -3.35 -5.79
C ARG A 19 10.52 -1.89 -6.21
N ILE A 20 10.28 -1.56 -7.48
CA ILE A 20 10.41 -0.18 -7.98
C ILE A 20 9.46 0.76 -7.23
N VAL A 21 8.19 0.38 -7.13
CA VAL A 21 7.19 1.21 -6.45
C VAL A 21 7.52 1.37 -4.96
N SER A 22 7.98 0.30 -4.31
CA SER A 22 8.38 0.34 -2.91
C SER A 22 9.58 1.26 -2.69
N ALA A 23 10.64 1.13 -3.51
CA ALA A 23 11.82 1.97 -3.45
C ALA A 23 11.49 3.46 -3.64
N VAL A 24 10.67 3.80 -4.64
CA VAL A 24 10.25 5.20 -4.87
C VAL A 24 9.43 5.74 -3.69
N ARG A 25 8.46 4.96 -3.16
CA ARG A 25 7.67 5.39 -2.00
C ARG A 25 8.51 5.58 -0.75
N CYS A 26 9.46 4.68 -0.51
CA CYS A 26 10.40 4.79 0.60
C CYS A 26 11.25 6.06 0.46
N SER A 27 11.76 6.34 -0.75
CA SER A 27 12.50 7.56 -1.07
C SER A 27 11.68 8.81 -0.76
N ILE A 28 10.44 8.88 -1.25
CA ILE A 28 9.55 10.03 -1.03
C ILE A 28 9.32 10.26 0.45
N ARG A 29 8.92 9.21 1.19
CA ARG A 29 8.63 9.29 2.64
C ARG A 29 9.84 9.76 3.44
N ARG A 30 11.04 9.28 3.09
CA ARG A 30 12.26 9.69 3.78
C ARG A 30 12.60 11.14 3.49
N ARG A 31 12.66 11.52 2.21
CA ARG A 31 13.04 12.87 1.78
C ARG A 31 11.99 13.92 2.16
N SER A 32 10.72 13.53 2.34
CA SER A 32 9.68 14.45 2.81
C SER A 32 9.86 14.91 4.26
N SER A 33 10.56 14.13 5.08
CA SER A 33 10.82 14.47 6.48
C SER A 33 12.07 15.34 6.67
N GLU A 34 12.83 15.62 5.60
CA GLU A 34 14.04 16.45 5.68
C GLU A 34 13.70 17.94 5.81
N ILE A 35 14.43 18.64 6.69
CA ILE A 35 14.27 20.08 6.95
C ILE A 35 14.60 20.90 5.69
N ASN A 36 15.69 20.54 5.00
CA ASN A 36 16.18 21.23 3.82
C ASN A 36 15.48 20.77 2.54
N LYS A 37 14.30 21.34 2.25
CA LYS A 37 13.47 20.94 1.11
C LYS A 37 14.17 21.00 -0.25
N THR A 38 15.05 21.98 -0.48
CA THR A 38 15.78 22.12 -1.75
C THR A 38 16.77 20.97 -1.99
N LEU A 39 17.49 20.58 -0.94
CA LEU A 39 18.40 19.44 -0.96
C LEU A 39 17.61 18.13 -1.07
N ALA A 40 16.53 18.00 -0.30
CA ALA A 40 15.63 16.85 -0.33
C ALA A 40 15.07 16.57 -1.74
N ILE A 41 14.72 17.63 -2.49
CA ILE A 41 14.26 17.50 -3.88
C ILE A 41 15.36 16.91 -4.76
N LYS A 42 16.58 17.45 -4.69
CA LYS A 42 17.72 16.95 -5.49
C LYS A 42 18.05 15.50 -5.15
N ASN A 43 18.05 15.17 -3.86
CA ASN A 43 18.29 13.82 -3.38
C ASN A 43 17.19 12.86 -3.83
N LEU A 44 15.92 13.27 -3.78
CA LEU A 44 14.81 12.47 -4.26
C LEU A 44 14.88 12.24 -5.78
N GLU A 45 15.25 13.27 -6.55
CA GLU A 45 15.48 13.11 -7.99
C GLU A 45 16.54 12.05 -8.28
N HIS A 46 17.64 12.10 -7.56
CA HIS A 46 18.73 11.14 -7.65
C HIS A 46 18.27 9.72 -7.29
N ASP A 47 17.60 9.56 -6.14
CA ASP A 47 17.12 8.26 -5.64
C ASP A 47 16.11 7.61 -6.61
N ILE A 48 15.19 8.40 -7.20
CA ILE A 48 14.22 7.90 -8.19
C ILE A 48 14.92 7.47 -9.49
N ARG A 49 15.88 8.27 -10.00
CA ARG A 49 16.64 7.91 -11.21
C ARG A 49 17.49 6.66 -11.00
N ASN A 50 18.05 6.51 -9.81
CA ASN A 50 18.91 5.38 -9.44
C ASN A 50 18.14 4.12 -8.99
N THR A 51 16.80 4.18 -8.88
CA THR A 51 15.97 3.07 -8.40
C THR A 51 16.15 1.79 -9.24
N THR A 52 16.32 1.92 -10.56
CA THR A 52 16.55 0.75 -11.43
C THR A 52 17.88 0.07 -11.12
N SER A 53 18.98 0.82 -11.13
CA SER A 53 20.31 0.31 -10.78
C SER A 53 20.33 -0.34 -9.40
N HIS A 54 19.73 0.32 -8.39
CA HIS A 54 19.62 -0.20 -7.04
C HIS A 54 18.90 -1.56 -6.96
N ILE A 55 17.79 -1.74 -7.69
CA ILE A 55 17.00 -3.00 -7.66
C ILE A 55 17.70 -4.14 -8.40
N TYR A 56 18.48 -3.80 -9.43
CA TYR A 56 19.28 -4.77 -10.17
C TYR A 56 20.66 -5.03 -9.55
N GLY A 57 20.93 -4.49 -8.35
CA GLY A 57 22.14 -4.79 -7.57
C GLY A 57 23.35 -3.90 -7.86
N ASP A 58 23.23 -2.89 -8.72
CA ASP A 58 24.27 -1.88 -8.91
C ASP A 58 24.09 -0.76 -7.88
N HIS A 59 24.96 -0.78 -6.87
CA HIS A 59 24.92 0.16 -5.75
C HIS A 59 25.92 1.31 -5.89
N THR A 60 26.71 1.39 -6.97
CA THR A 60 27.77 2.39 -7.15
C THR A 60 27.30 3.83 -6.91
N ARG A 61 26.13 4.17 -7.44
CA ARG A 61 25.52 5.52 -7.36
C ARG A 61 24.51 5.69 -6.23
N CYS A 62 24.36 4.69 -5.35
CA CYS A 62 23.46 4.84 -4.21
C CYS A 62 24.04 5.79 -3.16
N ASN A 63 23.20 6.61 -2.55
CA ASN A 63 23.55 7.31 -1.31
C ASN A 63 23.65 6.29 -0.15
N GLU A 64 24.61 6.49 0.75
CA GLU A 64 24.82 5.66 1.95
C GLU A 64 23.55 5.60 2.79
N ASP A 65 22.94 6.76 3.02
CA ASP A 65 21.66 6.90 3.67
C ASP A 65 20.57 6.02 3.06
N PHE A 66 20.52 5.90 1.73
CA PHE A 66 19.43 5.22 1.03
C PHE A 66 19.65 3.71 0.89
N CYS A 67 20.89 3.24 0.81
CA CYS A 67 21.22 1.86 0.48
C CYS A 67 21.87 1.13 1.66
N LYS A 68 21.14 0.14 2.19
CA LYS A 68 21.62 -0.72 3.29
C LYS A 68 22.96 -1.41 2.97
N VAL A 69 23.22 -1.77 1.71
CA VAL A 69 24.47 -2.43 1.30
C VAL A 69 25.69 -1.52 1.49
N LYS A 70 25.55 -0.21 1.24
CA LYS A 70 26.62 0.76 1.53
C LYS A 70 26.74 1.06 3.03
N GLN A 71 25.63 1.07 3.77
CA GLN A 71 25.68 1.26 5.23
C GLN A 71 26.47 0.16 5.94
N THR A 72 26.52 -1.05 5.39
CA THR A 72 27.25 -2.18 5.96
C THR A 72 28.72 -2.24 5.52
N SER A 73 29.10 -1.66 4.38
CA SER A 73 30.51 -1.66 3.94
C SER A 73 31.39 -0.77 4.82
N ASP A 74 30.84 0.31 5.39
CA ASP A 74 31.61 1.27 6.19
C ASP A 74 31.77 0.82 7.65
N LYS A 75 30.89 -0.06 8.15
CA LYS A 75 30.98 -0.61 9.52
C LYS A 75 32.06 -1.68 9.70
N ASN A 76 32.58 -2.24 8.61
CA ASN A 76 33.59 -3.30 8.67
C ASN A 76 35.04 -2.77 8.67
N HIS A 77 35.26 -1.46 8.79
CA HIS A 77 36.60 -0.86 8.77
C HIS A 77 37.01 -0.08 10.04
N SER A 78 36.25 -0.17 11.13
CA SER A 78 36.67 0.32 12.45
C SER A 78 36.60 -0.82 13.48
N ASN A 79 37.71 -1.52 13.66
CA ASN A 79 37.92 -2.51 14.75
C ASN A 79 38.07 -1.77 16.09
N GLU A 80 37.50 -2.30 17.19
CA GLU A 80 38.22 -2.68 18.43
C GLU A 80 37.26 -3.00 19.58
N ALA A 81 37.73 -3.90 20.45
CA ALA A 81 37.01 -4.47 21.58
C ALA A 81 36.75 -3.44 22.69
N GLN A 82 35.54 -3.47 23.25
CA GLN A 82 35.32 -3.07 24.64
C GLN A 82 34.05 -3.75 25.21
N THR A 83 34.21 -4.24 26.43
CA THR A 83 33.31 -5.04 27.26
C THR A 83 32.21 -4.22 27.92
N ASP A 84 31.08 -4.89 28.16
CA ASP A 84 30.05 -4.73 29.21
C ASP A 84 29.50 -3.33 29.54
N GLU A 85 28.18 -3.14 29.38
CA GLU A 85 27.22 -3.07 30.49
C GLU A 85 25.77 -3.02 29.96
N ILE A 86 24.90 -3.78 30.63
CA ILE A 86 23.45 -3.83 30.41
C ILE A 86 22.85 -2.67 31.20
N ASP A 87 22.09 -1.81 30.54
CA ASP A 87 21.02 -1.05 31.19
C ASP A 87 19.77 -1.12 30.32
N ASN A 88 18.74 -1.73 30.90
CA ASN A 88 17.38 -1.69 30.41
C ASN A 88 16.79 -0.36 30.86
N ASP A 89 16.19 0.38 29.93
CA ASP A 89 15.04 1.22 30.27
C ASP A 89 14.08 1.22 29.07
N ASP A 90 12.91 0.66 29.35
CA ASP A 90 11.73 0.60 28.51
C ASP A 90 11.20 2.01 28.24
N ASP A 91 10.86 2.30 26.97
CA ASP A 91 9.66 3.03 26.57
C ASP A 91 9.70 3.24 25.04
N ASP A 92 9.05 2.37 24.26
CA ASP A 92 8.61 2.79 22.92
C ASP A 92 7.32 2.08 22.48
N ASP A 93 6.24 2.84 22.56
CA ASP A 93 4.91 2.61 22.03
C ASP A 93 4.95 2.65 20.49
N ASN A 94 5.12 1.50 19.82
CA ASN A 94 5.07 1.39 18.36
C ASN A 94 4.17 0.23 17.90
N GLY A 95 2.86 0.41 18.08
CA GLY A 95 1.82 -0.54 17.69
C GLY A 95 1.38 -0.54 16.21
N ASP A 96 2.20 -0.09 15.25
CA ASP A 96 1.78 -0.03 13.82
C ASP A 96 2.77 -0.65 12.81
N ASP A 97 3.87 -1.24 13.27
CA ASP A 97 4.94 -1.77 12.42
C ASP A 97 4.91 -3.29 12.20
N ASP A 98 3.74 -3.95 12.10
CA ASP A 98 3.78 -5.40 11.86
C ASP A 98 2.64 -6.05 11.08
N ILE A 99 2.21 -5.44 9.98
CA ILE A 99 1.41 -6.15 8.96
C ILE A 99 2.28 -6.62 7.81
N PHE A 100 3.34 -5.88 7.47
CA PHE A 100 4.20 -6.18 6.34
C PHE A 100 5.37 -7.10 6.73
N LEU A 101 5.90 -6.97 7.96
CA LEU A 101 6.86 -7.92 8.52
C LEU A 101 6.17 -9.26 8.76
N GLN A 102 5.04 -9.30 9.45
CA GLN A 102 4.23 -10.50 9.69
C GLN A 102 3.80 -11.21 8.40
N GLN A 103 3.44 -10.46 7.35
CA GLN A 103 3.13 -11.03 6.03
C GLN A 103 4.39 -11.41 5.23
N SER A 104 5.57 -10.88 5.55
CA SER A 104 6.83 -11.37 4.97
C SER A 104 7.35 -12.60 5.70
N GLU A 105 7.22 -12.65 7.04
CA GLU A 105 7.61 -13.73 7.93
C GLU A 105 6.78 -14.99 7.68
N MET A 106 5.47 -14.84 7.50
CA MET A 106 4.58 -15.94 7.10
C MET A 106 5.00 -16.60 5.77
N TRP A 107 5.70 -15.87 4.88
CA TRP A 107 6.17 -16.39 3.58
C TRP A 107 7.63 -16.82 3.60
N THR A 108 8.37 -16.57 4.69
CA THR A 108 9.78 -16.93 4.85
C THR A 108 10.03 -18.01 5.91
N GLN A 109 9.04 -18.34 6.75
CA GLN A 109 9.10 -19.49 7.66
C GLN A 109 9.30 -20.78 6.85
N GLY A 110 10.48 -21.40 6.99
CA GLY A 110 10.85 -22.66 6.33
C GLY A 110 11.78 -22.53 5.10
N ILE A 111 12.16 -21.32 4.68
CA ILE A 111 13.08 -21.11 3.57
C ILE A 111 14.46 -20.70 4.11
N SER A 112 15.49 -21.53 3.91
CA SER A 112 16.85 -21.23 4.37
C SER A 112 17.36 -19.90 3.81
N LEU A 113 18.19 -19.18 4.58
CA LEU A 113 18.83 -17.92 4.13
C LEU A 113 19.55 -18.10 2.78
N GLN A 114 20.19 -19.25 2.59
CA GLN A 114 20.85 -19.63 1.35
C GLN A 114 19.87 -19.83 0.18
N ALA A 115 18.67 -20.37 0.43
CA ALA A 115 17.61 -20.47 -0.57
C ALA A 115 16.98 -19.10 -0.90
N GLN A 116 16.91 -18.18 0.08
CA GLN A 116 16.50 -16.79 -0.17
C GLN A 116 17.56 -16.05 -1.01
N GLU A 117 18.84 -16.27 -0.77
CA GLU A 117 19.95 -15.71 -1.54
C GLU A 117 20.07 -16.32 -2.95
N GLN A 118 19.88 -17.62 -3.10
CA GLN A 118 19.80 -18.28 -4.41
C GLN A 118 18.56 -17.83 -5.19
N SER A 119 17.41 -17.59 -4.53
CA SER A 119 16.23 -16.97 -5.16
C SER A 119 16.45 -15.49 -5.50
N ARG A 120 17.31 -14.79 -4.74
CA ARG A 120 17.79 -13.44 -5.05
C ARG A 120 18.81 -13.43 -6.18
N GLY A 121 19.57 -14.51 -6.43
CA GLY A 121 20.60 -14.64 -7.47
C GLY A 121 20.14 -15.30 -8.77
N SER A 122 19.03 -16.03 -8.76
CA SER A 122 18.49 -16.78 -9.92
C SER A 122 17.99 -15.89 -11.08
N TYR A 123 18.02 -14.56 -10.96
CA TYR A 123 17.55 -13.64 -12.02
C TYR A 123 18.53 -13.40 -13.18
N MET A 124 19.72 -14.01 -13.14
CA MET A 124 20.81 -13.67 -14.08
C MET A 124 20.69 -14.31 -15.48
N LEU A 125 19.66 -15.10 -15.77
CA LEU A 125 19.50 -15.79 -17.06
C LEU A 125 18.19 -15.43 -17.78
N CYS A 126 17.93 -14.13 -18.01
CA CYS A 126 17.01 -13.75 -19.07
C CYS A 126 17.62 -12.67 -19.98
N ASN A 127 17.82 -13.02 -21.26
CA ASN A 127 18.30 -12.20 -22.38
C ASN A 127 18.70 -10.76 -22.06
N SER A 128 20.01 -10.50 -22.03
CA SER A 128 20.64 -9.19 -21.83
C SER A 128 20.00 -8.06 -22.65
N ASP A 129 19.63 -8.34 -23.90
CA ASP A 129 19.08 -7.34 -24.81
C ASP A 129 17.66 -6.90 -24.44
N LEU A 130 16.80 -7.85 -24.05
CA LEU A 130 15.42 -7.57 -23.60
C LEU A 130 15.44 -6.81 -22.26
N GLN A 131 16.39 -7.16 -21.39
CA GLN A 131 16.60 -6.47 -20.13
C GLN A 131 17.12 -5.04 -20.35
N SER A 132 17.96 -4.82 -21.37
CA SER A 132 18.45 -3.49 -21.74
C SER A 132 17.36 -2.55 -22.26
N GLY A 133 16.42 -3.07 -23.06
CA GLY A 133 15.28 -2.30 -23.58
C GLY A 133 14.32 -1.88 -22.47
N MET A 134 13.92 -2.85 -21.63
CA MET A 134 13.05 -2.58 -20.47
C MET A 134 13.68 -1.60 -19.48
N ARG A 135 15.01 -1.66 -19.26
CA ARG A 135 15.73 -0.69 -18.42
C ARG A 135 15.67 0.73 -18.99
N ARG A 136 15.79 0.88 -20.32
CA ARG A 136 15.66 2.18 -21.00
C ARG A 136 14.25 2.76 -20.84
N ASP A 137 13.22 1.94 -21.04
CA ASP A 137 11.83 2.37 -20.88
C ASP A 137 11.53 2.78 -19.43
N LEU A 138 11.99 1.97 -18.46
CA LEU A 138 11.85 2.28 -17.04
C LEU A 138 12.60 3.55 -16.66
N ALA A 139 13.80 3.78 -17.19
CA ALA A 139 14.56 5.00 -16.94
C ALA A 139 13.80 6.24 -17.44
N PHE A 140 13.18 6.17 -18.62
CA PHE A 140 12.36 7.27 -19.14
C PHE A 140 11.13 7.55 -18.25
N LEU A 141 10.42 6.50 -17.83
CA LEU A 141 9.28 6.65 -16.92
C LEU A 141 9.69 7.22 -15.56
N LEU A 142 10.79 6.74 -14.99
CA LEU A 142 11.33 7.24 -13.72
C LEU A 142 11.82 8.68 -13.83
N ASN A 143 12.39 9.08 -14.96
CA ASN A 143 12.75 10.49 -15.21
C ASN A 143 11.52 11.41 -15.17
N ASN A 144 10.39 10.97 -15.73
CA ASN A 144 9.14 11.73 -15.65
C ASN A 144 8.62 11.88 -14.21
N VAL A 145 8.81 10.84 -13.39
CA VAL A 145 8.46 10.89 -11.96
C VAL A 145 9.44 11.77 -11.19
N ALA A 146 10.75 11.64 -11.45
CA ALA A 146 11.80 12.43 -10.82
C ALA A 146 11.61 13.93 -11.08
N ARG A 147 11.24 14.32 -12.30
CA ARG A 147 10.92 15.74 -12.62
C ARG A 147 9.79 16.33 -11.77
N LYS A 148 8.96 15.48 -11.15
CA LYS A 148 7.89 15.87 -10.23
C LYS A 148 8.30 15.78 -8.75
N ALA A 149 9.58 15.55 -8.42
CA ALA A 149 10.08 15.40 -7.05
C ALA A 149 9.62 16.53 -6.11
N ARG A 150 9.65 17.78 -6.57
CA ARG A 150 9.12 18.93 -5.82
C ARG A 150 7.64 18.78 -5.45
N SER A 151 6.82 18.31 -6.39
CA SER A 151 5.39 18.06 -6.17
C SER A 151 5.17 16.88 -5.20
N LEU A 152 6.00 15.84 -5.32
CA LEU A 152 5.93 14.62 -4.53
C LEU A 152 6.30 14.87 -3.05
N ILE A 153 7.35 15.63 -2.78
CA ILE A 153 7.76 16.00 -1.41
C ILE A 153 6.71 16.86 -0.73
N GLY A 154 6.16 17.84 -1.44
CA GLY A 154 5.12 18.71 -0.89
C GLY A 154 3.72 18.09 -0.86
N ASN A 155 3.56 16.84 -1.29
CA ASN A 155 2.27 16.18 -1.50
C ASN A 155 1.25 17.08 -2.24
N PHE A 156 1.74 17.89 -3.18
CA PHE A 156 0.91 18.77 -3.99
C PHE A 156 0.16 17.91 -5.00
N THR A 157 -1.10 17.62 -4.69
CA THR A 157 -1.98 16.83 -5.56
C THR A 157 -3.10 17.70 -6.12
N THR A 158 -3.50 17.43 -7.36
CA THR A 158 -4.70 18.06 -7.96
C THR A 158 -5.98 17.55 -7.33
N ASN A 159 -5.93 16.57 -6.42
CA ASN A 159 -7.08 15.94 -5.78
C ASN A 159 -8.05 16.94 -5.15
N LEU A 160 -7.54 18.00 -4.48
CA LEU A 160 -8.41 19.03 -3.90
C LEU A 160 -9.13 19.84 -4.99
N ALA A 161 -8.43 20.21 -6.06
CA ALA A 161 -9.01 20.91 -7.19
C ALA A 161 -10.02 20.02 -7.95
N GLU A 162 -9.70 18.74 -8.15
CA GLU A 162 -10.58 17.74 -8.76
C GLU A 162 -11.82 17.50 -7.91
N CYS A 163 -11.66 17.38 -6.58
CA CYS A 163 -12.75 17.26 -5.63
C CYS A 163 -13.66 18.50 -5.68
N TRP A 164 -13.06 19.70 -5.70
CA TRP A 164 -13.80 20.96 -5.83
C TRP A 164 -14.59 21.02 -7.13
N MET A 165 -13.96 20.72 -8.27
CA MET A 165 -14.63 20.68 -9.57
C MET A 165 -15.74 19.62 -9.60
N HIS A 166 -15.53 18.46 -9.00
CA HIS A 166 -16.55 17.43 -8.87
C HIS A 166 -17.77 17.93 -8.08
N MET A 167 -17.57 18.66 -6.98
CA MET A 167 -18.68 19.25 -6.23
C MET A 167 -19.39 20.34 -7.04
N ARG A 168 -18.65 21.21 -7.73
CA ARG A 168 -19.21 22.28 -8.58
C ARG A 168 -20.11 21.72 -9.68
N THR A 169 -19.68 20.66 -10.35
CA THR A 169 -20.47 20.04 -11.44
C THR A 169 -21.80 19.47 -10.97
N LYS A 170 -21.96 19.13 -9.69
CA LYS A 170 -23.29 18.76 -9.13
C LYS A 170 -24.25 19.93 -9.08
N PHE A 171 -23.75 21.15 -8.92
CA PHE A 171 -24.54 22.38 -8.99
C PHE A 171 -24.80 22.85 -10.42
N ASP A 172 -24.12 22.28 -11.41
CA ASP A 172 -24.45 22.52 -12.82
C ASP A 172 -25.76 21.84 -13.23
N GLY A 173 -26.32 20.93 -12.41
CA GLY A 173 -27.55 20.20 -12.76
C GLY A 173 -27.40 19.26 -13.96
N GLY A 174 -26.16 19.03 -14.42
CA GLY A 174 -25.87 18.31 -15.66
C GLY A 174 -26.26 19.09 -16.91
N LYS A 175 -26.53 18.39 -18.02
CA LYS A 175 -26.95 19.00 -19.29
C LYS A 175 -28.41 19.48 -19.30
N MET A 176 -29.17 19.21 -18.24
CA MET A 176 -30.64 19.36 -18.22
C MET A 176 -31.12 20.80 -17.95
N LEU A 177 -30.31 21.64 -17.33
CA LEU A 177 -30.68 23.02 -17.00
C LEU A 177 -29.61 23.98 -17.54
N ASN A 178 -30.01 24.90 -18.44
CA ASN A 178 -29.10 25.92 -18.94
C ASN A 178 -28.85 26.99 -17.86
N HIS A 179 -27.74 26.82 -17.16
CA HIS A 179 -27.24 27.75 -16.16
C HIS A 179 -26.12 28.66 -16.72
N CYS A 180 -26.08 28.91 -18.03
CA CYS A 180 -25.08 29.79 -18.65
C CYS A 180 -25.41 31.31 -18.54
N ASN A 181 -26.52 31.67 -17.90
CA ASN A 181 -26.88 33.07 -17.66
C ASN A 181 -25.88 33.76 -16.70
N ARG A 182 -25.64 35.06 -16.94
CA ARG A 182 -24.74 35.91 -16.14
C ARG A 182 -25.04 35.77 -14.64
N GLY A 183 -24.00 35.55 -13.83
CA GLY A 183 -24.10 35.34 -12.38
C GLY A 183 -24.23 33.88 -11.93
N SER A 184 -24.74 32.98 -12.78
CA SER A 184 -24.92 31.57 -12.40
C SER A 184 -23.60 30.83 -12.14
N TRP A 185 -22.52 31.20 -12.84
CA TRP A 185 -21.18 30.66 -12.54
C TRP A 185 -20.73 30.98 -11.11
N HIS A 186 -20.83 32.25 -10.70
CA HIS A 186 -20.41 32.70 -9.38
C HIS A 186 -21.23 32.02 -8.28
N THR A 187 -22.56 31.97 -8.42
CA THR A 187 -23.45 31.31 -7.46
C THR A 187 -23.08 29.84 -7.23
N ARG A 188 -22.73 29.10 -8.29
CA ARG A 188 -22.30 27.70 -8.15
C ARG A 188 -20.94 27.56 -7.49
N CYS A 189 -20.01 28.47 -7.76
CA CYS A 189 -18.72 28.51 -7.07
C CYS A 189 -18.91 28.79 -5.57
N TYR A 190 -19.78 29.73 -5.21
CA TYR A 190 -20.12 30.04 -3.82
C TYR A 190 -20.84 28.88 -3.12
N ALA A 191 -21.83 28.26 -3.78
CA ALA A 191 -22.51 27.08 -3.25
C ALA A 191 -21.53 25.90 -3.02
N THR A 192 -20.58 25.73 -3.94
CA THR A 192 -19.52 24.72 -3.82
C THR A 192 -18.60 25.00 -2.64
N ALA A 193 -18.16 26.25 -2.48
CA ALA A 193 -17.35 26.67 -1.34
C ALA A 193 -18.08 26.46 -0.01
N LEU A 194 -19.37 26.82 0.07
CA LEU A 194 -20.19 26.60 1.26
C LEU A 194 -20.34 25.11 1.58
N ARG A 195 -20.62 24.28 0.57
CA ARG A 195 -20.71 22.82 0.75
C ARG A 195 -19.39 22.20 1.19
N PHE A 196 -18.26 22.66 0.65
CA PHE A 196 -16.94 22.16 1.00
C PHE A 196 -16.58 22.51 2.45
N ASN A 197 -16.80 23.76 2.85
CA ASN A 197 -16.41 24.26 4.18
C ASN A 197 -17.36 23.80 5.29
N LYS A 198 -18.67 23.84 5.05
CA LYS A 198 -19.69 23.57 6.08
C LYS A 198 -20.26 22.15 6.00
N GLY A 199 -19.91 21.36 4.99
CA GLY A 199 -20.47 20.01 4.82
C GLY A 199 -21.99 20.06 4.60
N PRO A 200 -22.77 19.00 4.91
CA PRO A 200 -24.20 18.92 4.61
C PRO A 200 -25.09 19.99 5.26
N THR A 201 -24.66 20.61 6.36
CA THR A 201 -25.46 21.62 7.08
C THR A 201 -25.55 22.95 6.33
N TRP A 202 -24.72 23.15 5.29
CA TRP A 202 -24.68 24.40 4.54
C TRP A 202 -26.03 24.76 3.90
N SER A 203 -26.73 23.77 3.32
CA SER A 203 -27.89 24.02 2.46
C SER A 203 -29.15 24.42 3.23
N PRO A 204 -29.52 23.75 4.35
CA PRO A 204 -30.62 24.21 5.21
C PRO A 204 -30.38 25.61 5.77
N ASN A 205 -29.16 25.90 6.25
CA ASN A 205 -28.83 27.20 6.82
C ASN A 205 -28.95 28.34 5.79
N VAL A 206 -28.49 28.11 4.55
CA VAL A 206 -28.61 29.10 3.47
C VAL A 206 -30.06 29.28 3.06
N TRP A 207 -30.85 28.21 3.03
CA TRP A 207 -32.29 28.28 2.74
C TRP A 207 -33.00 29.16 3.76
N GLU A 208 -32.86 28.84 5.05
CA GLU A 208 -33.50 29.58 6.14
C GLU A 208 -33.12 31.07 6.14
N GLN A 209 -31.84 31.39 5.88
CA GLN A 209 -31.38 32.77 5.77
C GLN A 209 -31.95 33.50 4.54
N ALA A 210 -32.06 32.82 3.40
CA ALA A 210 -32.53 33.43 2.16
C ALA A 210 -34.04 33.59 2.11
N THR A 211 -34.80 32.60 2.58
CA THR A 211 -36.27 32.60 2.52
C THR A 211 -36.93 33.12 3.79
N LYS A 212 -36.18 33.26 4.89
CA LYS A 212 -36.69 33.59 6.24
C LYS A 212 -37.78 32.63 6.72
N SER A 213 -37.78 31.42 6.17
CA SER A 213 -38.74 30.36 6.47
C SER A 213 -38.01 29.05 6.69
N THR A 214 -38.60 28.17 7.50
CA THR A 214 -38.00 26.88 7.77
C THR A 214 -38.05 25.99 6.51
N PRO A 215 -36.98 25.23 6.22
CA PRO A 215 -36.99 24.26 5.14
C PRO A 215 -38.05 23.18 5.37
N GLY A 216 -38.58 22.59 4.30
CA GLY A 216 -39.56 21.51 4.43
C GLY A 216 -38.98 20.27 5.12
N VAL A 217 -39.81 19.53 5.85
CA VAL A 217 -39.42 18.34 6.66
C VAL A 217 -38.60 17.32 5.85
N TYR A 218 -38.97 17.05 4.61
CA TYR A 218 -38.23 16.12 3.75
C TYR A 218 -36.84 16.62 3.36
N PHE A 219 -36.69 17.93 3.18
CA PHE A 219 -35.43 18.57 2.83
C PHE A 219 -34.45 18.47 4.01
N GLU A 220 -34.90 18.81 5.22
CA GLU A 220 -34.10 18.66 6.44
C GLU A 220 -33.67 17.21 6.66
N LYS A 221 -34.62 16.27 6.56
CA LYS A 221 -34.34 14.84 6.70
C LYS A 221 -33.27 14.34 5.73
N LEU A 222 -33.30 14.79 4.47
CA LEU A 222 -32.32 14.42 3.46
C LEU A 222 -30.90 14.92 3.81
N TYR A 223 -30.77 16.14 4.32
CA TYR A 223 -29.46 16.68 4.71
C TYR A 223 -28.96 16.10 6.04
N GLU A 224 -29.85 15.77 6.96
CA GLU A 224 -29.52 15.05 8.19
C GLU A 224 -29.01 13.63 7.89
N GLN A 225 -29.66 12.91 6.97
CA GLN A 225 -29.15 11.60 6.49
C GLN A 225 -27.75 11.72 5.90
N ARG A 226 -27.49 12.76 5.09
CA ARG A 226 -26.15 13.00 4.52
C ARG A 226 -25.10 13.28 5.61
N LYS A 227 -25.46 14.05 6.64
CA LYS A 227 -24.61 14.32 7.82
C LYS A 227 -24.28 13.03 8.56
N GLN A 228 -25.28 12.17 8.79
CA GLN A 228 -25.09 10.86 9.41
C GLN A 228 -24.16 9.96 8.58
N CYS A 229 -24.34 9.90 7.25
CA CYS A 229 -23.46 9.12 6.38
C CYS A 229 -22.00 9.58 6.44
N ILE A 230 -21.75 10.90 6.50
CA ILE A 230 -20.39 11.44 6.64
C ILE A 230 -19.80 11.09 8.00
N ASN A 231 -20.59 11.22 9.08
CA ASN A 231 -20.15 10.85 10.41
C ASN A 231 -19.80 9.36 10.49
N ASN A 232 -20.65 8.49 9.95
CA ASN A 232 -20.40 7.04 9.87
C ASN A 232 -19.13 6.73 9.03
N ASN A 233 -18.87 7.49 7.97
CA ASN A 233 -17.64 7.33 7.18
C ASN A 233 -16.38 7.81 7.92
N ASN A 234 -16.50 8.79 8.81
CA ASN A 234 -15.38 9.26 9.62
C ASN A 234 -15.11 8.35 10.82
N THR A 235 -16.15 7.93 11.55
CA THR A 235 -16.00 6.93 12.64
C THR A 235 -15.50 5.59 12.12
N THR A 236 -15.84 5.25 10.87
CA THR A 236 -15.26 4.08 10.27
C THR A 236 -13.80 4.26 9.89
N LYS A 237 -13.14 5.43 9.86
CA LYS A 237 -11.70 5.52 9.49
C LYS A 237 -10.74 4.99 10.56
N ASP A 238 -11.21 4.81 11.80
CA ASP A 238 -10.43 4.29 12.94
C ASP A 238 -10.30 2.74 12.91
N LYS A 239 -9.82 2.20 11.78
CA LYS A 239 -10.01 0.79 11.33
C LYS A 239 -9.02 -0.25 11.83
N CYS A 240 -8.30 -0.10 12.94
CA CYS A 240 -7.59 -1.29 13.45
C CYS A 240 -8.61 -2.31 14.00
N SER A 241 -9.48 -1.86 14.92
CA SER A 241 -10.49 -2.71 15.57
C SER A 241 -11.60 -3.19 14.62
N ILE A 242 -12.06 -2.34 13.69
CA ILE A 242 -13.17 -2.69 12.77
C ILE A 242 -12.71 -3.73 11.73
N LYS A 243 -11.47 -3.65 11.24
CA LYS A 243 -10.91 -4.68 10.34
C LYS A 243 -10.72 -6.00 11.09
N GLN A 244 -10.17 -5.96 12.30
CA GLN A 244 -10.04 -7.14 13.16
C GLN A 244 -11.40 -7.78 13.44
N ASN A 245 -12.43 -7.00 13.75
CA ASN A 245 -13.78 -7.50 14.00
C ASN A 245 -14.44 -8.07 12.73
N ARG A 246 -14.21 -7.47 11.56
CA ARG A 246 -14.68 -8.03 10.28
C ARG A 246 -13.97 -9.34 9.96
N TRP A 247 -12.67 -9.44 10.22
CA TRP A 247 -11.91 -10.68 10.07
C TRP A 247 -12.38 -11.75 11.06
N LYS A 248 -12.58 -11.41 12.34
CA LYS A 248 -13.16 -12.30 13.36
C LYS A 248 -14.53 -12.82 12.95
N ARG A 249 -15.41 -11.97 12.41
CA ARG A 249 -16.72 -12.40 11.86
C ARG A 249 -16.59 -13.30 10.63
N LYS A 250 -15.61 -13.03 9.75
CA LYS A 250 -15.33 -13.87 8.59
C LYS A 250 -14.78 -15.23 9.02
N MET A 251 -13.87 -15.27 9.98
CA MET A 251 -13.32 -16.50 10.56
C MET A 251 -14.37 -17.29 11.34
N SER A 252 -15.24 -16.63 12.10
CA SER A 252 -16.35 -17.30 12.78
C SER A 252 -17.36 -17.90 11.78
N SER A 253 -17.51 -17.27 10.61
CA SER A 253 -18.31 -17.77 9.48
C SER A 253 -17.60 -18.87 8.66
N ILE A 254 -16.29 -19.07 8.85
CA ILE A 254 -15.48 -20.14 8.23
C ILE A 254 -15.43 -21.38 9.14
N LYS A 255 -16.13 -21.40 10.28
CA LYS A 255 -16.44 -22.67 10.93
C LYS A 255 -17.13 -23.59 9.93
N GLU A 256 -16.81 -24.89 9.99
CA GLU A 256 -17.20 -25.93 9.05
C GLU A 256 -18.56 -25.65 8.41
N SER A 257 -18.60 -25.69 7.07
CA SER A 257 -19.82 -25.60 6.29
C SER A 257 -20.74 -26.76 6.70
N ASN A 258 -21.60 -26.53 7.68
CA ASN A 258 -22.59 -27.50 8.15
C ASN A 258 -23.80 -27.58 7.20
N THR A 259 -23.64 -27.11 5.96
CA THR A 259 -24.69 -27.13 4.96
C THR A 259 -24.96 -28.57 4.53
N LYS A 260 -26.24 -28.89 4.34
CA LYS A 260 -26.70 -30.23 3.91
C LYS A 260 -26.01 -30.70 2.62
N LYS A 261 -25.64 -29.75 1.75
CA LYS A 261 -24.93 -29.97 0.49
C LYS A 261 -23.45 -30.34 0.68
N ALA A 262 -22.75 -29.73 1.65
CA ALA A 262 -21.38 -30.12 2.00
C ALA A 262 -21.33 -31.53 2.59
N LYS A 263 -22.30 -31.90 3.44
CA LYS A 263 -22.46 -33.26 3.99
C LYS A 263 -22.87 -34.33 2.97
N GLN A 264 -23.41 -33.92 1.82
CA GLN A 264 -23.77 -34.83 0.72
C GLN A 264 -22.59 -35.09 -0.23
N HIS A 265 -21.72 -34.11 -0.45
CA HIS A 265 -20.58 -34.23 -1.36
C HIS A 265 -19.38 -34.97 -0.76
N TYR A 266 -19.21 -34.91 0.56
CA TYR A 266 -18.18 -35.64 1.29
C TYR A 266 -18.86 -36.72 2.14
N GLY A 267 -18.48 -37.99 1.97
CA GLY A 267 -19.10 -39.12 2.68
C GLY A 267 -18.94 -39.03 4.20
N LYS A 268 -19.68 -39.84 4.96
CA LYS A 268 -19.59 -39.88 6.45
C LYS A 268 -18.14 -40.07 6.96
N GLU A 269 -17.30 -40.74 6.18
CA GLU A 269 -15.90 -41.05 6.49
C GLU A 269 -14.93 -39.93 6.12
N SER A 270 -15.37 -38.84 5.48
CA SER A 270 -14.50 -37.70 5.14
C SER A 270 -13.93 -36.95 6.35
N LEU A 271 -14.48 -37.18 7.54
CA LEU A 271 -13.97 -36.67 8.82
C LEU A 271 -12.95 -37.61 9.47
N GLN A 272 -12.84 -38.86 9.00
CA GLN A 272 -11.81 -39.78 9.45
C GLN A 272 -10.53 -39.42 8.71
N VAL A 273 -9.60 -38.80 9.43
CA VAL A 273 -8.22 -38.63 8.95
C VAL A 273 -7.56 -40.00 9.06
N GLU A 274 -7.73 -40.85 8.05
CA GLU A 274 -6.85 -42.01 7.90
C GLU A 274 -5.44 -41.48 7.67
N THR A 275 -4.53 -41.79 8.60
CA THR A 275 -3.13 -41.43 8.44
C THR A 275 -2.53 -42.35 7.38
N ASP A 276 -2.25 -41.81 6.20
CA ASP A 276 -1.65 -42.54 5.07
C ASP A 276 -0.33 -43.27 5.41
N ILE A 277 0.33 -42.86 6.49
CA ILE A 277 1.64 -43.37 6.94
C ILE A 277 1.58 -43.55 8.45
N THR A 278 2.10 -44.68 8.94
CA THR A 278 2.21 -44.93 10.38
C THR A 278 3.23 -43.99 11.03
N LEU A 279 3.05 -43.65 12.30
CA LEU A 279 3.96 -42.73 13.03
C LEU A 279 5.42 -43.19 12.97
N GLU A 280 5.66 -44.50 13.08
CA GLU A 280 7.00 -45.09 13.03
C GLU A 280 7.66 -44.92 11.65
N GLU A 281 6.88 -45.02 10.58
CA GLU A 281 7.35 -44.89 9.21
C GLU A 281 7.65 -43.44 8.85
N LEU A 282 6.87 -42.49 9.40
CA LEU A 282 7.15 -41.06 9.33
C LEU A 282 8.49 -40.70 10.00
N GLU A 283 8.76 -41.25 11.18
CA GLU A 283 10.01 -41.01 11.91
C GLU A 283 11.23 -41.55 11.15
N LYS A 284 11.11 -42.75 10.57
CA LYS A 284 12.16 -43.32 9.70
C LYS A 284 12.44 -42.43 8.49
N LEU A 285 11.41 -41.89 7.84
CA LEU A 285 11.57 -40.98 6.70
C LEU A 285 12.21 -39.65 7.12
N LYS A 286 11.88 -39.12 8.30
CA LYS A 286 12.54 -37.92 8.86
C LYS A 286 14.03 -38.14 9.08
N VAL A 287 14.41 -39.25 9.72
CA VAL A 287 15.81 -39.59 9.97
C VAL A 287 16.57 -39.81 8.65
N ASN A 288 15.98 -40.55 7.71
CA ASN A 288 16.56 -40.75 6.37
C ASN A 288 16.74 -39.45 5.60
N TYR A 289 15.82 -38.49 5.74
CA TYR A 289 15.95 -37.17 5.12
C TYR A 289 17.10 -36.36 5.73
N LEU A 290 17.21 -36.37 7.06
CA LEU A 290 18.26 -35.64 7.79
C LEU A 290 19.66 -36.22 7.52
N ASN A 291 19.77 -37.54 7.34
CA ASN A 291 21.04 -38.22 7.06
C ASN A 291 21.45 -38.19 5.58
N LYS A 292 20.66 -37.55 4.71
CA LYS A 292 20.91 -37.50 3.25
C LYS A 292 21.77 -36.31 2.80
N THR A 293 22.43 -35.63 3.73
CA THR A 293 23.47 -34.61 3.50
C THR A 293 24.86 -35.24 3.55
#